data_AF-M6AGJ1-F1
#
_entry.id   AF-M6AGJ1-F1
#
_cell.length_a   1.000
_cell.length_b   1.000
_cell.length_c   1.000
_cell.angle_alpha   90.00
_cell.angle_beta   90.00
_cell.angle_gamma   90.00
#
_symmetry.space_group_name_H-M   'P 1'
#
loop_
_entity.id
_entity.type
_entity.pdbx_description
1 polymer ?
#
loop_
_entity_poly.entity_id
_entity_poly.type
_entity_poly.pdbx_seq_one_letter_code
_entity_poly.pdbx_strand_id
1 'polypeptide(L)'
;ITDKNGNIFTTGFTNGNILDDGDGPLGDNDAFLTKHNSFGQSKWIERIGVRGAVISGDELKFDPTGNLYVIGNTNRGINGAPMRGTTDIFVVKYK
;
A
#
# COMPACT_ATOMS: atom_id res chain seq x y z
N ILE A 1 10.63 -3.89 -4.49
CA ILE A 1 10.92 -4.47 -5.82
C ILE A 1 11.25 -3.36 -6.81
N THR A 2 11.84 -3.65 -7.97
CA THR A 2 12.27 -2.63 -8.94
C THR A 2 11.67 -2.93 -10.31
N ASP A 3 11.29 -1.90 -11.08
CA ASP A 3 10.88 -2.05 -12.48
C ASP A 3 12.07 -2.02 -13.46
N LYS A 4 11.79 -2.20 -14.76
CA LYS A 4 12.82 -2.18 -15.82
C LYS A 4 13.52 -0.83 -15.98
N ASN A 5 12.92 0.27 -15.50
CA ASN A 5 13.47 1.62 -15.56
C ASN A 5 14.27 1.96 -14.29
N GLY A 6 14.42 1.02 -13.35
CA GLY A 6 15.12 1.25 -12.09
C GLY A 6 14.29 1.97 -11.04
N ASN A 7 12.97 2.14 -11.23
CA ASN A 7 12.13 2.69 -10.17
C ASN A 7 11.95 1.66 -9.05
N ILE A 8 12.09 2.10 -7.81
CA ILE A 8 12.02 1.28 -6.61
C ILE A 8 10.63 1.42 -5.99
N PHE A 9 9.99 0.29 -5.73
CA PHE A 9 8.68 0.21 -5.11
C PHE A 9 8.78 -0.50 -3.77
N THR A 10 8.19 0.09 -2.73
CA THR A 10 8.16 -0.48 -1.38
C THR A 10 6.76 -0.44 -0.80
N THR A 11 6.49 -1.38 0.10
CA THR A 11 5.25 -1.45 0.87
C THR A 11 5.55 -1.82 2.31
N GLY A 12 4.54 -1.72 3.16
CA GLY A 12 4.63 -1.95 4.59
C GLY A 12 3.37 -1.41 5.26
N PHE A 13 3.50 -1.02 6.52
CA PHE A 13 2.46 -0.29 7.25
C PHE A 13 3.02 0.96 7.92
N THR A 14 2.14 1.92 8.19
CA THR A 14 2.43 3.11 8.99
C THR A 14 1.30 3.34 10.00
N ASN A 15 1.63 3.85 11.18
CA ASN A 15 0.68 4.35 12.19
C ASN A 15 0.76 5.88 12.34
N GLY A 16 1.46 6.55 11.43
CA GLY A 16 1.61 8.00 11.37
C GLY A 16 1.42 8.54 9.96
N ASN A 17 1.44 9.87 9.83
CA ASN A 17 1.43 10.50 8.52
C ASN A 17 2.78 10.32 7.82
N ILE A 18 2.75 9.85 6.58
CA ILE A 18 3.92 9.68 5.69
C ILE A 18 3.82 10.55 4.43
N LEU A 19 2.82 11.43 4.36
CA LEU A 19 2.65 12.43 3.32
C LEU A 19 3.13 13.79 3.85
N ASP A 20 3.68 14.63 2.98
CA ASP A 20 4.16 15.97 3.35
C ASP A 20 3.01 16.88 3.83
N ASP A 21 1.78 16.59 3.41
CA ASP A 21 0.54 17.26 3.77
C ASP A 21 -0.53 16.27 4.28
N GLY A 22 -0.94 16.40 5.55
CA GLY A 22 -2.06 15.63 6.07
C GLY A 22 -2.12 15.45 7.59
N ASP A 23 -3.31 15.14 8.07
CA ASP A 23 -3.57 14.70 9.44
C ASP A 23 -3.39 13.18 9.53
N GLY A 24 -2.46 12.72 10.37
CA GLY A 24 -2.36 11.34 10.88
C GLY A 24 -2.47 10.17 9.88
N PRO A 25 -2.60 8.93 10.37
CA PRO A 25 -3.04 7.79 9.57
C PRO A 25 -4.54 7.90 9.20
N LEU A 26 -4.96 7.24 8.12
CA LEU A 26 -6.38 7.13 7.71
C LEU A 26 -7.14 6.13 8.60
N GLY A 27 -6.48 5.03 8.98
CA GLY A 27 -6.91 4.03 9.96
C GLY A 27 -6.09 4.08 11.24
N ASP A 28 -6.06 2.97 11.97
CA ASP A 28 -5.14 2.78 13.11
C ASP A 28 -3.73 2.44 12.58
N ASN A 29 -3.67 1.58 11.56
CA ASN A 29 -2.50 1.41 10.70
C ASN A 29 -2.95 1.44 9.22
N ASP A 30 -2.21 2.17 8.39
CA ASP A 30 -2.39 2.18 6.94
C ASP A 30 -1.33 1.30 6.29
N ALA A 31 -1.72 0.52 5.28
CA ALA A 31 -0.73 0.00 4.34
C ALA A 31 -0.25 1.16 3.46
N PHE A 32 1.02 1.17 3.09
CA PHE A 32 1.53 2.15 2.15
C PHE A 32 2.13 1.50 0.92
N LEU A 33 2.17 2.27 -0.16
CA LEU A 33 2.93 1.97 -1.36
C LEU A 33 3.74 3.21 -1.73
N THR A 34 5.04 3.05 -1.96
CA THR A 34 5.86 4.14 -2.47
C THR A 34 6.47 3.79 -3.80
N LYS A 35 6.74 4.82 -4.60
CA LYS A 35 7.64 4.75 -5.75
C LYS A 35 8.73 5.79 -5.60
N HIS A 36 9.96 5.34 -5.79
CA HIS A 36 11.15 6.18 -5.88
C HIS A 36 11.82 5.95 -7.24
N ASN A 37 12.52 6.94 -7.78
CA ASN A 37 13.36 6.69 -8.96
C ASN A 37 14.64 5.93 -8.58
N SER A 38 15.47 5.63 -9.58
CA SER A 38 16.76 4.96 -9.42
C SER A 38 17.77 5.72 -8.54
N PHE A 39 17.52 6.99 -8.25
CA PHE A 39 18.33 7.82 -7.36
C PHE A 39 17.77 7.89 -5.94
N GLY A 40 16.68 7.16 -5.64
CA GLY A 40 16.02 7.17 -4.33
C GLY A 40 15.15 8.40 -4.08
N GLN A 41 14.89 9.24 -5.10
CA GLN A 41 13.98 10.38 -4.97
C GLN A 41 12.53 9.92 -5.04
N SER A 42 11.71 10.34 -4.08
CA SER A 42 10.28 10.02 -4.05
C SER A 42 9.59 10.53 -5.31
N LYS A 43 8.78 9.68 -5.92
CA LYS A 43 7.90 10.01 -7.05
C LYS A 43 6.46 10.13 -6.60
N TRP A 44 6.03 9.21 -5.76
CA TRP A 44 4.73 9.27 -5.10
C TRP A 44 4.71 8.32 -3.89
N ILE A 45 3.80 8.64 -2.97
CA ILE A 45 3.48 7.85 -1.79
C ILE A 45 1.96 7.72 -1.78
N GLU A 46 1.47 6.50 -1.64
CA GLU A 46 0.05 6.19 -1.55
C GLU A 46 -0.23 5.40 -0.28
N ARG A 47 -1.40 5.64 0.31
CA ARG A 47 -1.89 4.94 1.51
C ARG A 47 -3.17 4.17 1.19
N ILE A 48 -3.27 2.98 1.75
CA ILE A 48 -4.47 2.16 1.76
C ILE A 48 -4.90 2.09 3.22
N GLY A 49 -5.97 2.81 3.53
CA GLY A 49 -6.45 2.98 4.89
C GLY A 49 -7.96 3.16 4.93
N VAL A 50 -8.57 2.66 6.01
CA VAL A 50 -9.99 2.84 6.32
C VAL A 50 -10.08 3.15 7.81
N ARG A 51 -10.95 4.07 8.20
CA ARG A 51 -11.10 4.51 9.60
C ARG A 51 -11.25 3.32 10.56
N GLY A 52 -10.37 3.25 11.56
CA GLY A 52 -10.34 2.19 12.58
C GLY A 52 -9.89 0.81 12.07
N ALA A 53 -9.26 0.74 10.89
CA ALA A 53 -8.66 -0.48 10.36
C ALA A 53 -7.17 -0.56 10.73
N VAL A 54 -6.68 -1.78 10.89
CA VAL A 54 -5.27 -2.13 10.88
C VAL A 54 -5.00 -2.84 9.56
N ILE A 55 -4.21 -2.19 8.69
CA ILE A 55 -3.90 -2.68 7.36
C ILE A 55 -2.38 -2.73 7.19
N SER A 56 -1.86 -3.83 6.65
CA SER A 56 -0.44 -3.96 6.26
C SER A 56 -0.31 -4.38 4.81
N GLY A 57 0.65 -3.80 4.10
CA GLY A 57 1.14 -4.34 2.83
C GLY A 57 2.34 -5.23 3.11
N ASP A 58 2.30 -6.47 2.65
CA ASP A 58 3.29 -7.50 2.99
C ASP A 58 4.12 -7.92 1.77
N GLU A 59 3.54 -7.87 0.56
CA GLU A 59 4.23 -8.25 -0.68
C GLU A 59 3.88 -7.34 -1.86
N LEU A 60 4.86 -7.20 -2.77
CA LEU A 60 4.70 -6.56 -4.06
C LEU A 60 5.03 -7.51 -5.20
N LYS A 61 4.20 -7.49 -6.26
CA LYS A 61 4.47 -8.21 -7.50
C LYS A 61 4.09 -7.40 -8.73
N PHE A 62 4.91 -7.51 -9.76
CA PHE A 62 4.54 -7.11 -11.11
C PHE A 62 3.92 -8.28 -11.85
N ASP A 63 2.86 -8.03 -12.62
CA ASP A 63 2.44 -8.96 -13.67
C ASP A 63 3.31 -8.79 -14.94
N PRO A 64 3.24 -9.72 -15.90
CA PRO A 64 4.02 -9.64 -17.14
C PRO A 64 3.74 -8.41 -18.00
N THR A 65 2.60 -7.73 -17.78
CA THR A 65 2.22 -6.51 -18.50
C THR A 65 2.66 -5.22 -17.78
N GLY A 66 3.29 -5.36 -16.61
CA GLY A 66 3.83 -4.25 -15.83
C GLY A 66 2.88 -3.63 -14.80
N ASN A 67 1.70 -4.21 -14.56
CA ASN A 67 0.87 -3.73 -13.47
C ASN A 67 1.45 -4.16 -12.12
N LEU A 68 1.40 -3.27 -11.14
CA LEU A 68 1.88 -3.53 -9.78
C LEU A 68 0.74 -3.98 -8.88
N TYR A 69 0.99 -5.01 -8.09
CA TYR A 69 0.06 -5.54 -7.11
C TYR A 69 0.64 -5.42 -5.71
N VAL A 70 -0.17 -4.91 -4.79
CA VAL A 70 0.09 -4.95 -3.35
C VAL A 70 -0.76 -6.06 -2.76
N ILE A 71 -0.11 -6.95 -2.01
CA ILE A 71 -0.75 -8.03 -1.28
C ILE A 71 -0.51 -7.78 0.21
N GLY A 72 -1.53 -7.99 1.03
CA GLY A 72 -1.42 -7.74 2.45
C GLY A 72 -2.63 -8.20 3.23
N ASN A 73 -2.72 -7.75 4.48
CA ASN A 73 -3.78 -8.14 5.41
C ASN A 73 -4.55 -6.92 5.92
N THR A 74 -5.83 -7.13 6.22
CA THR A 74 -6.70 -6.12 6.82
C THR A 74 -7.66 -6.75 7.82
N ASN A 75 -7.98 -6.04 8.89
CA ASN A 75 -9.03 -6.43 9.84
C ASN A 75 -10.38 -5.74 9.57
N ARG A 76 -10.56 -5.15 8.39
CA ARG A 76 -11.78 -4.47 7.95
C ARG A 76 -11.99 -4.61 6.45
N GLY A 77 -13.21 -4.28 6.00
CA GLY A 77 -13.49 -4.14 4.58
C GLY A 77 -12.76 -2.94 3.98
N ILE A 78 -12.20 -3.09 2.78
CA ILE A 78 -11.45 -2.05 2.07
C ILE A 78 -11.99 -1.90 0.64
N ASN A 79 -11.99 -0.68 0.10
CA ASN A 79 -12.40 -0.39 -1.29
C ASN A 79 -13.76 -1.01 -1.70
N GLY A 80 -14.72 -1.04 -0.78
CA GLY A 80 -16.05 -1.62 -1.01
C GLY A 80 -16.14 -3.14 -0.89
N ALA A 81 -15.01 -3.85 -0.70
CA ALA A 81 -15.02 -5.27 -0.36
C ALA A 81 -15.42 -5.45 1.11
N PRO A 82 -16.39 -6.33 1.42
CA PRO A 82 -16.80 -6.59 2.80
C PRO A 82 -15.77 -7.46 3.50
N MET A 83 -15.68 -7.30 4.83
CA MET A 83 -14.93 -8.23 5.69
C MET A 83 -15.68 -9.58 5.79
N ARG A 84 -14.96 -10.70 5.69
CA ARG A 84 -15.50 -12.07 5.74
C ARG A 84 -14.96 -12.87 6.93
N GLY A 85 -13.90 -12.41 7.60
CA GLY A 85 -13.34 -12.99 8.84
C GLY A 85 -12.98 -11.92 9.87
N THR A 86 -12.02 -12.22 10.75
CA THR A 86 -11.40 -11.22 11.66
C THR A 86 -10.20 -10.52 11.02
N THR A 87 -9.53 -11.21 10.09
CA THR A 87 -8.45 -10.72 9.24
C THR A 87 -8.63 -11.34 7.88
N ASP A 88 -8.63 -10.52 6.84
CA ASP A 88 -8.74 -10.94 5.45
C ASP A 88 -7.48 -10.54 4.67
N ILE A 89 -7.12 -11.36 3.70
CA ILE A 89 -6.13 -11.01 2.69
C ILE A 89 -6.75 -10.02 1.69
N PHE A 90 -5.95 -9.08 1.21
CA PHE A 90 -6.33 -8.25 0.08
C PHE A 90 -5.29 -8.29 -1.05
N VAL A 91 -5.74 -7.97 -2.25
CA VAL A 91 -4.91 -7.70 -3.42
C VAL A 91 -5.40 -6.41 -4.06
N VAL A 92 -4.55 -5.39 -4.14
CA VAL A 92 -4.85 -4.12 -4.84
C VAL A 92 -3.94 -3.99 -6.06
N LYS A 93 -4.51 -3.59 -7.19
CA LYS A 93 -3.81 -3.35 -8.46
C LYS A 93 -3.58 -1.86 -8.67
N TYR A 94 -2.35 -1.51 -9.04
CA TYR A 94 -1.90 -0.17 -9.44
C TYR A 94 -1.45 -0.20 -10.90
N LYS A 95 -1.81 0.85 -11.65
CA LYS A 95 -1.51 1.05 -13.07
C LYS A 95 -0.61 2.25 -13.26
#